data_AF-A0A3B8VWG6-F1
#
_entry.id   AF-A0A3B8VWG6-F1
#
_cell.length_a   1.000
_cell.length_b   1.000
_cell.length_c   1.000
_cell.angle_alpha   90.00
_cell.angle_beta   90.00
_cell.angle_gamma   90.00
#
_symmetry.space_group_name_H-M   'P 1'
#
loop_
_entity.id
_entity.type
_entity.pdbx_description
1 polymer ?
#
loop_
_entity_poly.entity_id
_entity_poly.type
_entity_poly.pdbx_seq_one_letter_code
_entity_poly.pdbx_strand_id
1 'polypeptide(L)'
;MKTKLFYAAASLCLSVGVASATNAPDSVLLKQMNEVAAGIKLPASVQKGTTKITIPQVANQYTLELRGTDCLPVIDRSGTIFTPLTDADVQLYFQLTDKASGTKVDVPNIKVSVPGEFKQSDSKGLPPRVIPSLREWLGYGGSAAMPAKGEIILDPAFAQELQEGMQLFASDLKEQSNYNYKVKTGAPAKGKIYVTLNTEDKSLGKEGYRLMVGDTIK
;
A
#
# COMPACT_ATOMS: atom_id res chain seq x y z
N MET A 1 23.01 97.36 10.00
CA MET A 1 23.67 96.07 9.69
C MET A 1 22.68 94.95 9.96
N LYS A 2 22.24 94.23 8.92
CA LYS A 2 21.22 93.17 9.03
C LYS A 2 21.88 91.81 9.20
N THR A 3 21.53 91.13 10.29
CA THR A 3 21.90 89.77 10.67
C THR A 3 21.44 88.77 9.60
N LYS A 4 22.31 87.84 9.17
CA LYS A 4 21.90 86.71 8.33
C LYS A 4 22.05 85.40 9.09
N LEU A 5 20.94 84.68 9.07
CA LEU A 5 20.59 83.45 9.76
C LEU A 5 21.13 82.25 8.97
N PHE A 6 21.71 81.26 9.67
CA PHE A 6 22.12 79.98 9.09
C PHE A 6 20.90 79.08 8.86
N TYR A 7 20.90 78.33 7.75
CA TYR A 7 20.08 77.13 7.58
C TYR A 7 20.94 76.01 6.98
N ALA A 8 20.98 74.89 7.70
CA ALA A 8 21.52 73.62 7.22
C ALA A 8 20.41 72.85 6.49
N ALA A 9 20.70 72.35 5.30
CA ALA A 9 19.85 71.39 4.60
C ALA A 9 20.64 70.08 4.42
N ALA A 10 20.31 69.07 5.21
CA ALA A 10 20.78 67.72 5.01
C ALA A 10 20.01 67.08 3.85
N SER A 11 20.71 66.74 2.77
CA SER A 11 20.12 66.01 1.64
C SER A 11 20.14 64.51 1.95
N LEU A 12 18.96 63.95 2.19
CA LEU A 12 18.75 62.51 2.38
C LEU A 12 18.66 61.86 1.00
N CYS A 13 19.74 61.24 0.51
CA CYS A 13 19.69 60.38 -0.67
C CYS A 13 19.01 59.05 -0.29
N LEU A 14 17.72 58.91 -0.57
CA LEU A 14 17.11 57.58 -0.71
C LEU A 14 17.46 57.03 -2.10
N SER A 15 18.40 56.11 -2.16
CA SER A 15 18.52 55.22 -3.31
C SER A 15 17.33 54.27 -3.31
N VAL A 16 16.35 54.53 -4.19
CA VAL A 16 15.33 53.55 -4.54
C VAL A 16 16.04 52.43 -5.31
N GLY A 17 16.43 51.38 -4.60
CA GLY A 17 16.82 50.13 -5.23
C GLY A 17 15.59 49.52 -5.87
N VAL A 18 15.49 49.60 -7.20
CA VAL A 18 14.55 48.77 -7.95
C VAL A 18 15.06 47.35 -7.87
N ALA A 19 14.58 46.58 -6.89
CA ALA A 19 14.76 45.15 -6.86
C ALA A 19 13.96 44.54 -8.01
N SER A 20 14.62 44.28 -9.15
CA SER A 20 14.06 43.45 -10.20
C SER A 20 13.99 42.02 -9.67
N ALA A 21 12.82 41.57 -9.23
CA ALA A 21 12.59 40.17 -8.89
C ALA A 21 12.64 39.34 -10.18
N THR A 22 13.75 38.64 -10.41
CA THR A 22 13.90 37.67 -11.51
C THR A 22 13.17 36.37 -11.15
N ASN A 23 11.84 36.34 -11.26
CA ASN A 23 11.02 35.13 -11.05
C ASN A 23 10.91 34.21 -12.30
N ALA A 24 11.80 34.34 -13.28
CA ALA A 24 11.61 33.77 -14.62
C ALA A 24 12.12 32.32 -14.83
N PRO A 25 13.30 31.89 -14.35
CA PRO A 25 13.82 30.55 -14.66
C PRO A 25 13.02 29.44 -13.97
N ASP A 26 12.74 29.63 -12.67
CA ASP A 26 12.10 28.60 -11.84
C ASP A 26 10.64 28.37 -12.22
N SER A 27 9.91 29.43 -12.60
CA SER A 27 8.51 29.32 -13.04
C SER A 27 8.36 28.63 -14.40
N VAL A 28 9.29 28.88 -15.33
CA VAL A 28 9.31 28.23 -16.66
C VAL A 28 9.67 26.75 -16.53
N LEU A 29 10.71 26.44 -15.74
CA LEU A 29 11.09 25.07 -15.44
C LEU A 29 9.92 24.29 -14.81
N LEU A 30 9.27 24.87 -13.79
CA LEU A 30 8.14 24.24 -13.13
C LEU A 30 6.98 23.96 -14.10
N LYS A 31 6.66 24.91 -14.98
CA LYS A 31 5.62 24.71 -16.01
C LYS A 31 5.97 23.54 -16.94
N GLN A 32 7.21 23.52 -17.46
CA GLN A 32 7.68 22.45 -18.34
C GLN A 32 7.64 21.08 -17.64
N MET A 33 8.10 21.01 -16.39
CA MET A 33 8.08 19.77 -15.62
C MET A 33 6.66 19.26 -15.37
N ASN A 34 5.71 20.16 -15.09
CA ASN A 34 4.30 19.79 -14.94
C ASN A 34 3.70 19.26 -16.24
N GLU A 35 4.06 19.83 -17.39
CA GLU A 35 3.64 19.31 -18.70
C GLU A 35 4.21 17.90 -18.96
N VAL A 36 5.49 17.67 -18.62
CA VAL A 36 6.11 16.34 -18.70
C VAL A 36 5.40 15.36 -17.76
N ALA A 37 5.18 15.75 -16.50
CA ALA A 37 4.52 14.93 -15.50
C ALA A 37 3.11 14.52 -15.93
N ALA A 38 2.31 15.44 -16.49
CA ALA A 38 0.99 15.14 -17.03
C ALA A 38 1.02 14.18 -18.23
N GLY A 39 2.13 14.09 -18.94
CA GLY A 39 2.34 13.18 -20.08
C GLY A 39 2.77 11.76 -19.69
N ILE A 40 3.19 11.53 -18.44
CA ILE A 40 3.64 10.21 -17.97
C ILE A 40 2.44 9.27 -17.86
N LYS A 41 2.58 8.08 -18.48
CA LYS A 41 1.52 7.05 -18.50
C LYS A 41 2.11 5.67 -18.30
N LEU A 42 1.31 4.80 -17.68
CA LEU A 42 1.53 3.35 -17.59
C LEU A 42 0.41 2.61 -18.34
N PRO A 43 0.61 1.34 -18.68
CA PRO A 43 -0.49 0.47 -19.09
C PRO A 43 -1.60 0.48 -18.03
N ALA A 44 -2.85 0.56 -18.48
CA ALA A 44 -4.02 0.55 -17.57
C ALA A 44 -4.14 -0.75 -16.76
N SER A 45 -3.54 -1.84 -17.24
CA SER A 45 -3.49 -3.12 -16.55
C SER A 45 -2.18 -3.86 -16.86
N VAL A 46 -1.71 -4.66 -15.91
CA VAL A 46 -0.59 -5.59 -16.10
C VAL A 46 -1.09 -6.97 -16.51
N GLN A 47 -0.23 -7.77 -17.16
CA GLN A 47 -0.56 -9.15 -17.48
C GLN A 47 -0.58 -10.01 -16.21
N LYS A 48 -1.47 -11.01 -16.14
CA LYS A 48 -1.52 -11.96 -15.02
C LYS A 48 -0.15 -12.66 -14.85
N GLY A 49 0.34 -12.71 -13.60
CA GLY A 49 1.67 -13.27 -13.28
C GLY A 49 2.83 -12.29 -13.44
N THR A 50 2.58 -11.04 -13.85
CA THR A 50 3.61 -9.99 -13.82
C THR A 50 4.04 -9.72 -12.38
N THR A 51 5.33 -9.75 -12.10
CA THR A 51 5.88 -9.60 -10.73
C THR A 51 6.46 -8.21 -10.45
N LYS A 52 6.55 -7.33 -11.45
CA LYS A 52 7.09 -5.99 -11.30
C LYS A 52 6.49 -5.02 -12.31
N ILE A 53 6.18 -3.80 -11.87
CA ILE A 53 5.76 -2.74 -12.80
C ILE A 53 6.94 -2.26 -13.64
N THR A 54 6.68 -1.95 -14.90
CA THR A 54 7.67 -1.28 -15.76
C THR A 54 7.54 0.22 -15.56
N ILE A 55 8.48 0.84 -14.83
CA ILE A 55 8.51 2.29 -14.67
C ILE A 55 8.83 2.94 -16.04
N PRO A 56 8.01 3.92 -16.50
CA PRO A 56 8.24 4.58 -17.78
C PRO A 56 9.60 5.28 -17.82
N GLN A 57 10.25 5.23 -18.98
CA GLN A 57 11.45 6.03 -19.20
C GLN A 57 11.06 7.50 -19.39
N VAL A 58 11.83 8.39 -18.79
CA VAL A 58 11.71 9.85 -18.95
C VAL A 58 12.97 10.39 -19.61
N ALA A 59 12.91 11.61 -20.14
CA ALA A 59 14.07 12.25 -20.75
C ALA A 59 15.28 12.28 -19.80
N ASN A 60 16.49 12.18 -20.34
CA ASN A 60 17.72 11.99 -19.55
C ASN A 60 17.97 13.07 -18.49
N GLN A 61 17.42 14.28 -18.65
CA GLN A 61 17.51 15.35 -17.66
C GLN A 61 16.67 15.10 -16.39
N TYR A 62 15.72 14.16 -16.42
CA TYR A 62 14.83 13.86 -15.31
C TYR A 62 15.12 12.48 -14.68
N THR A 63 14.70 12.32 -13.42
CA THR A 63 14.46 11.01 -12.79
C THR A 63 12.99 10.85 -12.47
N LEU A 64 12.47 9.64 -12.59
CA LEU A 64 11.11 9.27 -12.20
C LEU A 64 11.17 8.22 -11.10
N GLU A 65 10.62 8.54 -9.93
CA GLU A 65 10.63 7.65 -8.77
C GLU A 65 9.21 7.29 -8.36
N LEU A 66 8.95 6.00 -8.12
CA LEU A 66 7.74 5.55 -7.42
C LEU A 66 7.89 5.90 -5.94
N ARG A 67 7.09 6.85 -5.45
CA ARG A 67 7.13 7.33 -4.06
C ARG A 67 6.17 6.58 -3.15
N GLY A 68 5.08 6.05 -3.70
CA GLY A 68 4.09 5.32 -2.93
C GLY A 68 3.04 4.63 -3.76
N THR A 69 2.22 3.83 -3.08
CA THR A 69 1.03 3.16 -3.63
C THR A 69 -0.06 3.24 -2.55
N ASP A 70 -1.33 3.24 -2.95
CA ASP A 70 -2.46 3.18 -2.02
C ASP A 70 -2.74 1.74 -1.52
N CYS A 71 -2.11 0.74 -2.14
CA CYS A 71 -2.26 -0.67 -1.81
C CYS A 71 -0.90 -1.38 -1.79
N LEU A 72 -0.12 -1.14 -0.72
CA LEU A 72 1.20 -1.75 -0.51
C LEU A 72 1.21 -3.29 -0.61
N PRO A 73 0.18 -4.01 -0.16
CA PRO A 73 0.15 -5.46 -0.32
C PRO A 73 -0.01 -5.93 -1.78
N VAL A 74 -0.41 -5.08 -2.72
CA VAL A 74 -0.55 -5.46 -4.14
C VAL A 74 0.62 -4.95 -4.97
N ILE A 75 1.00 -3.68 -4.80
CA ILE A 75 2.22 -3.12 -5.40
C ILE A 75 3.00 -2.41 -4.30
N ASP A 76 4.26 -2.79 -4.08
CA ASP A 76 5.11 -2.13 -3.09
C ASP A 76 5.84 -0.90 -3.66
N ARG A 77 6.59 -0.20 -2.80
CA ARG A 77 7.34 1.01 -3.17
C ARG A 77 8.51 0.75 -4.13
N SER A 78 8.95 -0.50 -4.29
CA SER A 78 9.95 -0.91 -5.29
C SER A 78 9.31 -1.24 -6.65
N GLY A 79 7.98 -1.23 -6.71
CA GLY A 79 7.21 -1.63 -7.87
C GLY A 79 7.02 -3.15 -8.00
N THR A 80 7.37 -3.92 -6.97
CA THR A 80 7.11 -5.37 -6.94
C THR A 80 5.62 -5.59 -6.81
N ILE A 81 5.09 -6.50 -7.64
CA ILE A 81 3.67 -6.85 -7.67
C ILE A 81 3.48 -8.18 -6.94
N PHE A 82 2.56 -8.17 -5.98
CA PHE A 82 2.02 -9.38 -5.36
C PHE A 82 0.63 -9.62 -5.92
N THR A 83 0.31 -10.89 -6.21
CA THR A 83 -0.98 -11.22 -6.83
C THR A 83 -2.09 -11.12 -5.78
N PRO A 84 -3.09 -10.24 -5.97
CA PRO A 84 -4.23 -10.17 -5.06
C PRO A 84 -5.16 -11.37 -5.26
N LEU A 85 -6.04 -11.63 -4.29
CA LEU A 85 -7.03 -12.69 -4.37
C LEU A 85 -8.00 -12.48 -5.54
N THR A 86 -8.47 -11.24 -5.71
CA THR A 86 -9.28 -10.80 -6.85
C THR A 86 -8.67 -9.56 -7.50
N ASP A 87 -9.08 -9.24 -8.73
CA ASP A 87 -8.54 -8.08 -9.44
C ASP A 87 -8.55 -6.82 -8.56
N ALA A 88 -7.41 -6.14 -8.47
CA ALA A 88 -7.24 -4.95 -7.64
C ALA A 88 -6.78 -3.76 -8.48
N ASP A 89 -7.40 -2.61 -8.24
CA ASP A 89 -6.99 -1.35 -8.81
C ASP A 89 -6.10 -0.60 -7.83
N VAL A 90 -4.89 -0.22 -8.26
CA VAL A 90 -3.89 0.43 -7.42
C VAL A 90 -3.53 1.79 -8.01
N GLN A 91 -3.52 2.83 -7.17
CA GLN A 91 -2.99 4.13 -7.54
C GLN A 91 -1.52 4.23 -7.17
N LEU A 92 -0.72 4.63 -8.15
CA LEU A 92 0.71 4.83 -8.02
C LEU A 92 1.03 6.32 -7.97
N TYR A 93 1.89 6.69 -7.02
CA TYR A 93 2.32 8.05 -6.78
C TYR A 93 3.78 8.19 -7.22
N PHE A 94 4.02 8.92 -8.30
CA PHE A 94 5.36 9.16 -8.82
C PHE A 94 5.81 10.61 -8.57
N GLN A 95 7.12 10.79 -8.45
CA GLN A 95 7.76 12.10 -8.41
C GLN A 95 8.77 12.21 -9.55
N LEU A 96 8.66 13.29 -10.32
CA LEU A 96 9.60 13.65 -11.36
C LEU A 96 10.59 14.67 -10.78
N THR A 97 11.88 14.40 -10.89
CA THR A 97 12.94 15.30 -10.41
C THR A 97 13.81 15.75 -11.58
N ASP A 98 14.06 17.05 -11.70
CA ASP A 98 15.09 17.57 -12.59
C ASP A 98 16.48 17.34 -11.98
N LYS A 99 17.38 16.71 -12.73
CA LYS A 99 18.70 16.32 -12.23
C LYS A 99 19.64 17.52 -12.04
N ALA A 100 19.44 18.61 -12.78
CA ALA A 100 20.33 19.76 -12.73
C ALA A 100 19.98 20.68 -11.56
N SER A 101 18.70 20.99 -11.38
CA SER A 101 18.24 21.89 -10.30
C SER A 101 17.85 21.16 -9.02
N GLY A 102 17.50 19.86 -9.10
CA GLY A 102 16.89 19.12 -7.99
C GLY A 102 15.42 19.47 -7.75
N THR A 103 14.80 20.30 -8.62
CA THR A 103 13.38 20.63 -8.55
C THR A 103 12.54 19.36 -8.70
N LYS A 104 11.44 19.30 -7.96
CA LYS A 104 10.54 18.14 -7.91
C LYS A 104 9.12 18.55 -8.25
N VAL A 105 8.45 17.72 -9.04
CA VAL A 105 7.01 17.82 -9.27
C VAL A 105 6.37 16.46 -9.06
N ASP A 106 5.15 16.47 -8.53
CA ASP A 106 4.37 15.26 -8.41
C ASP A 106 3.72 14.94 -9.75
N VAL A 107 3.69 13.65 -10.08
CA VAL A 107 3.00 13.13 -11.25
C VAL A 107 1.56 12.84 -10.86
N PRO A 108 0.55 13.19 -11.69
CA PRO A 108 -0.83 12.79 -11.43
C PRO A 108 -0.93 11.28 -11.16
N ASN A 109 -1.73 10.88 -10.17
CA ASN A 109 -1.85 9.48 -9.77
C ASN A 109 -2.17 8.60 -10.98
N ILE A 110 -1.37 7.54 -11.15
CA ILE A 110 -1.56 6.61 -12.26
C ILE A 110 -2.23 5.35 -11.71
N LYS A 111 -3.44 5.09 -12.19
CA LYS A 111 -4.20 3.89 -11.84
C LYS A 111 -3.74 2.70 -12.68
N VAL A 112 -3.41 1.59 -12.04
CA VAL A 112 -3.02 0.33 -12.67
C VAL A 112 -3.87 -0.80 -12.11
N SER A 113 -4.49 -1.59 -12.98
CA SER A 113 -5.27 -2.77 -12.61
C SER A 113 -4.40 -4.02 -12.61
N VAL A 114 -4.35 -4.73 -11.48
CA VAL A 114 -3.60 -5.97 -11.28
C VAL A 114 -4.56 -7.15 -11.25
N PRO A 115 -4.45 -8.09 -12.22
CA PRO A 115 -5.29 -9.28 -12.23
C PRO A 115 -5.05 -10.16 -10.99
N GLY A 116 -6.13 -10.59 -10.35
CA GLY A 116 -6.07 -11.48 -9.19
C GLY A 116 -5.89 -12.96 -9.53
N GLU A 117 -5.73 -13.76 -8.48
CA GLU A 117 -5.80 -15.22 -8.56
C GLU A 117 -7.13 -15.67 -9.17
N PHE A 118 -8.22 -15.03 -8.74
CA PHE A 118 -9.61 -15.31 -9.12
C PHE A 118 -10.33 -14.04 -9.61
N LYS A 119 -11.53 -14.21 -10.18
CA LYS A 119 -12.40 -13.06 -10.50
C LYS A 119 -13.41 -12.85 -9.37
N GLN A 120 -13.68 -11.59 -9.03
CA GLN A 120 -14.71 -11.27 -8.03
C GLN A 120 -16.10 -11.79 -8.45
N SER A 121 -16.36 -11.91 -9.77
CA SER A 121 -17.57 -12.52 -10.32
C SER A 121 -17.74 -13.99 -9.95
N ASP A 122 -16.67 -14.68 -9.56
CA ASP A 122 -16.69 -16.07 -9.14
C ASP A 122 -17.11 -16.23 -7.67
N SER A 123 -17.10 -15.12 -6.91
CA SER A 123 -17.44 -15.11 -5.49
C SER A 123 -18.91 -15.46 -5.26
N LYS A 124 -19.14 -16.39 -4.35
CA LYS A 124 -20.46 -16.78 -3.85
C LYS A 124 -20.64 -16.26 -2.43
N GLY A 125 -21.66 -15.43 -2.24
CA GLY A 125 -21.97 -14.83 -0.94
C GLY A 125 -21.15 -13.58 -0.62
N LEU A 126 -21.61 -12.87 0.41
CA LEU A 126 -20.98 -11.64 0.91
C LEU A 126 -19.86 -11.98 1.92
N PRO A 127 -18.86 -11.10 2.08
CA PRO A 127 -17.87 -11.24 3.13
C PRO A 127 -18.53 -11.27 4.52
N PRO A 128 -17.97 -12.02 5.49
CA PRO A 128 -18.40 -11.93 6.88
C PRO A 128 -18.19 -10.51 7.40
N ARG A 129 -19.08 -10.06 8.29
CA ARG A 129 -18.98 -8.74 8.93
C ARG A 129 -17.99 -8.81 10.09
N VAL A 130 -16.84 -8.18 9.91
CA VAL A 130 -15.78 -8.03 10.92
C VAL A 130 -15.32 -6.57 10.97
N ILE A 131 -14.77 -6.14 12.10
CA ILE A 131 -14.19 -4.80 12.29
C ILE A 131 -12.74 -4.97 12.79
N PRO A 132 -11.74 -4.44 12.07
CA PRO A 132 -11.82 -3.86 10.72
C PRO A 132 -12.29 -4.89 9.68
N SER A 133 -12.80 -4.42 8.54
CA SER A 133 -13.28 -5.30 7.46
C SER A 133 -12.14 -6.13 6.85
N LEU A 134 -12.48 -7.32 6.32
CA LEU A 134 -11.54 -8.10 5.52
C LEU A 134 -11.06 -7.28 4.31
N ARG A 135 -9.75 -7.29 4.06
CA ARG A 135 -9.15 -6.66 2.88
C ARG A 135 -9.65 -7.29 1.59
N GLU A 136 -9.68 -8.61 1.57
CA GLU A 136 -10.04 -9.41 0.40
C GLU A 136 -10.97 -10.55 0.82
N TRP A 137 -11.93 -10.87 -0.03
CA TRP A 137 -12.85 -11.97 0.17
C TRP A 137 -13.31 -12.56 -1.16
N LEU A 138 -13.13 -13.86 -1.29
CA LEU A 138 -13.72 -14.67 -2.34
C LEU A 138 -14.49 -15.81 -1.69
N GLY A 139 -15.81 -15.71 -1.71
CA GLY A 139 -16.67 -16.75 -1.15
C GLY A 139 -16.79 -17.94 -2.11
N TYR A 140 -16.76 -19.14 -1.56
CA TYR A 140 -17.12 -20.35 -2.30
C TYR A 140 -18.52 -20.81 -1.87
N GLY A 141 -19.12 -21.70 -2.67
CA GLY A 141 -20.41 -22.28 -2.32
C GLY A 141 -20.27 -23.28 -1.16
N GLY A 142 -21.31 -23.38 -0.33
CA GLY A 142 -21.34 -24.27 0.82
C GLY A 142 -21.37 -23.50 2.13
N SER A 143 -21.33 -24.24 3.23
CA SER A 143 -21.25 -23.69 4.58
C SER A 143 -20.37 -24.60 5.42
N ALA A 144 -19.59 -23.99 6.31
CA ALA A 144 -18.85 -24.70 7.34
C ALA A 144 -19.44 -24.31 8.69
N ALA A 145 -19.81 -25.31 9.49
CA ALA A 145 -20.24 -25.12 10.87
C ALA A 145 -19.20 -25.73 11.79
N MET A 146 -18.70 -24.91 12.72
CA MET A 146 -17.74 -25.36 13.71
C MET A 146 -18.46 -26.10 14.84
N PRO A 147 -18.09 -27.35 15.15
CA PRO A 147 -18.69 -28.06 16.26
C PRO A 147 -18.32 -27.41 17.60
N ALA A 148 -19.17 -27.57 18.62
CA ALA A 148 -18.88 -27.06 19.97
C ALA A 148 -17.69 -27.77 20.66
N LYS A 149 -17.11 -28.80 20.03
CA LYS A 149 -15.88 -29.48 20.46
C LYS A 149 -15.03 -29.79 19.24
N GLY A 150 -13.73 -29.53 19.31
CA GLY A 150 -12.83 -29.76 18.18
C GLY A 150 -11.36 -29.75 18.56
N GLU A 151 -10.50 -29.67 17.55
CA GLU A 151 -9.06 -29.60 17.73
C GLU A 151 -8.49 -28.50 16.82
N ILE A 152 -7.49 -27.81 17.33
CA ILE A 152 -6.64 -26.87 16.60
C ILE A 152 -5.31 -27.60 16.39
N ILE A 153 -4.94 -27.79 15.12
CA ILE A 153 -3.74 -28.49 14.69
C ILE A 153 -2.69 -27.45 14.33
N LEU A 154 -1.57 -27.46 15.02
CA LEU A 154 -0.43 -26.61 14.69
C LEU A 154 0.51 -27.38 13.76
N ASP A 155 1.01 -26.67 12.75
CA ASP A 155 2.14 -27.12 11.97
C ASP A 155 3.33 -27.43 12.91
N PRO A 156 3.86 -28.67 12.92
CA PRO A 156 4.96 -29.03 13.81
C PRO A 156 6.19 -28.12 13.65
N ALA A 157 6.44 -27.58 12.44
CA ALA A 157 7.59 -26.71 12.19
C ALA A 157 7.47 -25.35 12.90
N PHE A 158 6.25 -24.91 13.21
CA PHE A 158 5.95 -23.60 13.80
C PHE A 158 5.24 -23.70 15.15
N ALA A 159 5.13 -24.91 15.70
CA ALA A 159 4.36 -25.18 16.90
C ALA A 159 4.82 -24.31 18.08
N GLN A 160 6.12 -24.13 18.27
CA GLN A 160 6.66 -23.33 19.36
C GLN A 160 6.18 -21.87 19.31
N GLU A 161 6.11 -21.27 18.12
CA GLU A 161 5.68 -19.89 17.92
C GLU A 161 4.15 -19.75 18.01
N LEU A 162 3.41 -20.77 17.56
CA LEU A 162 1.95 -20.75 17.50
C LEU A 162 1.26 -21.19 18.81
N GLN A 163 1.95 -21.96 19.66
CA GLN A 163 1.35 -22.66 20.81
C GLN A 163 0.57 -21.73 21.75
N GLU A 164 1.23 -20.67 22.24
CA GLU A 164 0.65 -19.77 23.23
C GLU A 164 -0.57 -19.04 22.67
N GLY A 165 -0.45 -18.46 21.47
CA GLY A 165 -1.54 -17.76 20.80
C GLY A 165 -2.75 -18.66 20.53
N MET A 166 -2.52 -19.92 20.13
CA MET A 166 -3.62 -20.85 19.84
C MET A 166 -4.26 -21.45 21.09
N GLN A 167 -3.52 -21.52 22.22
CA GLN A 167 -4.11 -21.83 23.52
C GLN A 167 -5.00 -20.70 24.03
N LEU A 168 -4.58 -19.45 23.84
CA LEU A 168 -5.39 -18.28 24.16
C LEU A 168 -6.67 -18.28 23.29
N PHE A 169 -6.53 -18.48 21.98
CA PHE A 169 -7.69 -18.59 21.09
C PHE A 169 -8.66 -19.72 21.49
N ALA A 170 -8.15 -20.89 21.91
CA ALA A 170 -9.01 -21.97 22.41
C ALA A 170 -9.77 -21.58 23.70
N SER A 171 -9.14 -20.78 24.57
CA SER A 171 -9.77 -20.24 25.77
C SER A 171 -10.85 -19.23 25.42
N ASP A 172 -10.59 -18.31 24.47
CA ASP A 172 -11.56 -17.34 23.98
C ASP A 172 -12.81 -18.03 23.38
N LEU A 173 -12.62 -19.08 22.58
CA LEU A 173 -13.72 -19.89 22.05
C LEU A 173 -14.57 -20.52 23.17
N LYS A 174 -13.95 -20.93 24.26
CA LYS A 174 -14.64 -21.48 25.43
C LYS A 174 -15.42 -20.41 26.16
N GLU A 175 -14.83 -19.25 26.42
CA GLU A 175 -15.46 -18.18 27.19
C GLU A 175 -16.60 -17.50 26.41
N GLN A 176 -16.40 -17.23 25.12
CA GLN A 176 -17.36 -16.47 24.31
C GLN A 176 -18.47 -17.35 23.73
N SER A 177 -18.16 -18.61 23.39
CA SER A 177 -19.09 -19.49 22.65
C SER A 177 -19.35 -20.83 23.33
N ASN A 178 -18.73 -21.12 24.49
CA ASN A 178 -18.76 -22.43 25.15
C ASN A 178 -18.18 -23.57 24.29
N TYR A 179 -17.29 -23.25 23.36
CA TYR A 179 -16.66 -24.21 22.44
C TYR A 179 -15.38 -24.77 23.07
N ASN A 180 -15.22 -26.10 23.09
CA ASN A 180 -14.11 -26.77 23.78
C ASN A 180 -13.13 -27.33 22.75
N TYR A 181 -12.05 -26.59 22.49
CA TYR A 181 -11.04 -26.96 21.51
C TYR A 181 -9.73 -27.35 22.20
N LYS A 182 -9.07 -28.38 21.68
CA LYS A 182 -7.74 -28.81 22.14
C LYS A 182 -6.68 -28.47 21.11
N VAL A 183 -5.58 -27.88 21.55
CA VAL A 183 -4.42 -27.59 20.71
C VAL A 183 -3.50 -28.82 20.66
N LYS A 184 -3.10 -29.24 19.47
CA LYS A 184 -2.10 -30.31 19.24
C LYS A 184 -1.27 -30.01 18.00
N THR A 185 -0.14 -30.68 17.85
CA THR A 185 0.67 -30.61 16.62
C THR A 185 0.31 -31.76 15.67
N GLY A 186 0.46 -31.55 14.36
CA GLY A 186 0.24 -32.61 13.38
C GLY A 186 -0.03 -32.10 11.97
N ALA A 187 -0.45 -33.01 11.09
CA ALA A 187 -0.85 -32.67 9.72
C ALA A 187 -2.28 -32.10 9.67
N PRO A 188 -2.61 -31.27 8.65
CA PRO A 188 -3.98 -30.80 8.42
C PRO A 188 -4.98 -31.96 8.35
N ALA A 189 -6.15 -31.78 8.95
CA ALA A 189 -7.17 -32.83 9.01
C ALA A 189 -8.58 -32.25 8.82
N LYS A 190 -9.43 -33.02 8.13
CA LYS A 190 -10.82 -32.65 7.84
C LYS A 190 -11.61 -32.36 9.13
N GLY A 191 -12.37 -31.27 9.10
CA GLY A 191 -13.20 -30.79 10.21
C GLY A 191 -12.41 -30.19 11.37
N LYS A 192 -11.12 -29.88 11.17
CA LYS A 192 -10.24 -29.26 12.17
C LYS A 192 -9.81 -27.87 11.72
N ILE A 193 -9.34 -27.06 12.67
CA ILE A 193 -8.58 -25.86 12.37
C ILE A 193 -7.11 -26.28 12.24
N TYR A 194 -6.44 -25.87 11.19
CA TYR A 194 -5.01 -26.02 10.99
C TYR A 194 -4.37 -24.64 10.97
N VAL A 195 -3.25 -24.45 11.66
CA VAL A 195 -2.56 -23.15 11.73
C VAL A 195 -1.09 -23.36 11.40
N THR A 196 -0.57 -22.53 10.50
CA THR A 196 0.83 -22.56 10.05
C THR A 196 1.31 -21.16 9.75
N LEU A 197 2.63 -20.94 9.88
CA LEU A 197 3.32 -19.75 9.37
C LEU A 197 3.97 -20.01 8.00
N ASN A 198 3.82 -21.23 7.45
CA ASN A 198 4.32 -21.57 6.14
C ASN A 198 3.45 -20.94 5.05
N THR A 199 3.99 -19.90 4.41
CA THR A 199 3.35 -19.22 3.29
C THR A 199 4.39 -18.70 2.30
N GLU A 200 4.10 -18.82 1.01
CA GLU A 200 4.87 -18.18 -0.05
C GLU A 200 4.38 -16.75 -0.33
N ASP A 201 3.21 -16.38 0.22
CA ASP A 201 2.60 -15.07 0.05
C ASP A 201 3.29 -14.02 0.94
N LYS A 202 4.28 -13.36 0.35
CA LYS A 202 5.03 -12.27 0.99
C LYS A 202 4.19 -11.01 1.20
N SER A 203 3.02 -10.89 0.57
CA SER A 203 2.15 -9.70 0.72
C SER A 203 1.49 -9.62 2.08
N LEU A 204 1.43 -10.72 2.82
CA LEU A 204 0.86 -10.78 4.16
C LEU A 204 1.68 -9.95 5.16
N GLY A 205 2.98 -9.78 4.92
CA GLY A 205 3.85 -9.05 5.83
C GLY A 205 3.91 -9.71 7.22
N LYS A 206 3.99 -8.90 8.28
CA LYS A 206 4.11 -9.39 9.66
C LYS A 206 2.76 -9.70 10.33
N GLU A 207 1.68 -9.09 9.86
CA GLU A 207 0.38 -9.10 10.56
C GLU A 207 -0.76 -9.67 9.69
N GLY A 208 -0.56 -9.79 8.38
CA GLY A 208 -1.57 -10.34 7.49
C GLY A 208 -1.72 -11.85 7.64
N TYR A 209 -2.89 -12.36 7.29
CA TYR A 209 -3.20 -13.77 7.25
C TYR A 209 -4.02 -14.10 6.00
N ARG A 210 -4.00 -15.37 5.60
CA ARG A 210 -4.95 -15.94 4.64
C ARG A 210 -5.79 -16.97 5.39
N LEU A 211 -7.10 -16.80 5.37
CA LEU A 211 -8.06 -17.75 5.94
C LEU A 211 -8.76 -18.50 4.81
N MET A 212 -8.66 -19.82 4.81
CA MET A 212 -9.35 -20.71 3.89
C MET A 212 -10.34 -21.56 4.67
N VAL A 213 -11.62 -21.48 4.31
CA VAL A 213 -12.69 -22.24 4.94
C VAL A 213 -13.24 -23.26 3.93
N GLY A 214 -13.00 -24.54 4.21
CA GLY A 214 -13.51 -25.66 3.43
C GLY A 214 -13.62 -26.92 4.28
N ASP A 215 -13.22 -28.07 3.73
CA ASP A 215 -13.14 -29.33 4.47
C ASP A 215 -12.22 -29.24 5.70
N THR A 216 -11.22 -28.37 5.66
CA THR A 216 -10.38 -27.96 6.79
C THR A 216 -10.40 -26.43 6.84
N ILE A 217 -10.33 -25.85 8.03
CA ILE A 217 -10.09 -24.41 8.19
C ILE A 217 -8.58 -24.23 8.29
N LYS A 218 -7.96 -23.45 7.40
CA LYS A 218 -6.52 -23.18 7.39
C LYS A 218 -6.25 -21.68 7.37
#